data_AF-A0AAV2I7K9-F1
#
_entry.id   AF-A0AAV2I7K9-F1
#
_cell.length_a   1.000
_cell.length_b   1.000
_cell.length_c   1.000
_cell.angle_alpha   90.00
_cell.angle_beta   90.00
_cell.angle_gamma   90.00
#
_symmetry.space_group_name_H-M   'P 1'
#
loop_
_entity.id
_entity.type
_entity.pdbx_description
1 polymer ?
#
loop_
_entity_poly.entity_id
_entity_poly.type
_entity_poly.pdbx_seq_one_letter_code
_entity_poly.pdbx_strand_id
1 'polypeptide(L)'
;MKEISVLDHRKIVNPNVELERLLRLPHLYAIYNKPFTPPTTVGKQLMITSSEKHSVNELTLKYTIRQLLKNPLPVPCEITPQDLLTWPGIISLLPPVQKGQRDTQELIRMMSSILQELEKTMGCVFQRNNKADTFEVMCPDCPLADLVKQLLSEACQNGKNAEMGCHILHIEHQVKRSPRYSRIHTAVLTYLFECLETNSDIITVGPQRYIPVS
;
A
#
# COMPACT_ATOMS: atom_id res chain seq x y z
N MET A 1 6.25 -9.89 22.25
CA MET A 1 5.94 -9.16 23.50
C MET A 1 5.67 -7.71 23.10
N LYS A 2 4.54 -7.11 23.50
CA LYS A 2 4.24 -5.71 23.17
C LYS A 2 4.76 -4.83 24.30
N GLU A 3 5.68 -3.93 23.98
CA GLU A 3 6.22 -2.96 24.94
C GLU A 3 5.35 -1.70 24.97
N ILE A 4 5.23 -1.08 26.15
CA ILE A 4 4.49 0.17 26.34
C ILE A 4 5.49 1.26 26.69
N SER A 5 5.62 2.27 25.84
CA SER A 5 6.39 3.46 26.13
C SER A 5 5.57 4.41 27.00
N VAL A 6 6.02 4.66 28.23
CA VAL A 6 5.29 5.44 29.23
C VAL A 6 5.79 6.89 29.23
N LEU A 7 4.88 7.84 29.00
CA LEU A 7 5.19 9.28 29.06
C LEU A 7 5.04 9.87 30.47
N ASP A 8 4.18 9.29 31.30
CA ASP A 8 3.93 9.73 32.68
C ASP A 8 3.62 8.52 33.58
N HIS A 9 4.19 8.51 34.79
CA HIS A 9 3.95 7.48 35.80
C HIS A 9 3.95 8.05 37.21
N ARG A 10 3.07 7.54 38.06
CA ARG A 10 3.03 7.90 39.48
C ARG A 10 2.59 6.72 40.34
N LYS A 11 3.07 6.68 41.58
CA LYS A 11 2.62 5.71 42.57
C LYS A 11 1.23 6.09 43.06
N ILE A 12 0.29 5.14 42.98
CA ILE A 12 -1.06 5.33 43.52
C ILE A 12 -1.11 4.76 44.94
N VAL A 13 -1.54 5.59 45.89
CA VAL A 13 -1.56 5.24 47.34
C VAL A 13 -2.91 4.64 47.77
N ASN A 14 -3.98 4.82 46.99
CA ASN A 14 -5.31 4.30 47.30
C ASN A 14 -5.34 2.76 47.17
N PRO A 15 -5.59 2.00 48.26
CA PRO A 15 -5.64 0.54 48.22
C PRO A 15 -6.84 -0.01 47.44
N ASN A 16 -7.90 0.77 47.26
CA ASN A 16 -9.12 0.36 46.57
C ASN A 16 -9.11 0.67 45.06
N VAL A 17 -8.05 1.28 44.54
CA VAL A 17 -8.01 1.78 43.16
C VAL A 17 -8.26 0.69 42.12
N GLU A 18 -7.76 -0.52 42.34
CA GLU A 18 -7.97 -1.63 41.41
C GLU A 18 -9.42 -2.12 41.43
N LEU A 19 -10.07 -2.13 42.59
CA LEU A 19 -11.47 -2.50 42.70
C LEU A 19 -12.37 -1.46 42.01
N GLU A 20 -12.10 -0.17 42.21
CA GLU A 20 -12.80 0.92 41.51
C GLU A 20 -12.61 0.82 39.99
N ARG A 21 -11.40 0.49 39.53
CA ARG A 21 -11.10 0.29 38.11
C ARG A 21 -11.91 -0.88 37.54
N LEU A 22 -11.94 -2.02 38.23
CA LEU A 22 -12.70 -3.21 37.82
C LEU A 22 -14.20 -2.92 37.70
N LEU A 23 -14.77 -2.14 38.62
CA LEU A 23 -16.19 -1.75 38.57
C LEU A 23 -16.50 -0.75 37.44
N ARG A 24 -15.52 0.08 37.05
CA ARG A 24 -15.69 1.08 35.98
C ARG A 24 -15.48 0.51 34.57
N LEU A 25 -14.62 -0.49 34.41
CA LEU A 25 -14.26 -1.05 33.10
C LEU A 25 -15.47 -1.48 32.25
N PRO A 26 -16.49 -2.19 32.78
CA PRO A 26 -17.65 -2.60 31.97
C PRO A 26 -18.39 -1.41 31.33
N HIS A 27 -18.58 -0.33 32.10
CA HIS A 27 -19.22 0.90 31.63
C HIS A 27 -18.38 1.60 30.56
N LEU A 28 -17.06 1.61 30.75
CA LEU A 28 -16.12 2.17 29.79
C LEU A 28 -16.16 1.40 28.46
N TYR A 29 -16.10 0.06 28.51
CA TYR A 29 -16.18 -0.80 27.32
C TYR A 29 -17.53 -0.69 26.61
N ALA A 30 -18.63 -0.45 27.33
CA ALA A 30 -19.92 -0.18 26.71
C ALA A 30 -19.92 1.09 25.83
N ILE A 31 -18.98 2.01 26.04
CA ILE A 31 -18.76 3.18 25.18
C ILE A 31 -17.80 2.84 24.04
N TYR A 32 -16.64 2.24 24.33
CA TYR A 32 -15.62 1.92 23.32
C TYR A 32 -16.06 0.84 22.32
N ASN A 33 -16.97 -0.06 22.71
CA ASN A 33 -17.49 -1.11 21.83
C ASN A 33 -18.61 -0.60 20.91
N LYS A 34 -19.07 0.65 21.06
CA LYS A 34 -20.02 1.23 20.11
C LYS A 34 -19.28 1.56 18.82
N PRO A 35 -19.80 1.15 17.65
CA PRO A 35 -19.24 1.57 16.38
C PRO A 35 -19.26 3.10 16.31
N PHE A 36 -18.15 3.67 15.86
CA PHE A 36 -18.05 5.10 15.67
C PHE A 36 -19.06 5.55 14.61
N THR A 37 -19.99 6.41 14.99
CA THR A 37 -20.88 7.10 14.05
C THR A 37 -20.37 8.55 13.91
N PRO A 38 -19.92 8.97 12.71
CA PRO A 38 -19.49 10.35 12.52
C PRO A 38 -20.65 11.32 12.81
N PRO A 39 -20.38 12.51 13.37
CA PRO A 39 -21.41 13.51 13.62
C PRO A 39 -22.22 13.82 12.36
N THR A 40 -23.53 14.05 12.50
CA THR A 40 -24.45 14.22 11.35
C THR A 40 -24.01 15.32 10.38
N THR A 41 -23.31 16.35 10.83
CA THR A 41 -22.68 17.39 9.99
C THR A 41 -21.56 16.82 9.13
N VAL A 42 -20.67 16.00 9.70
CA VAL A 42 -19.60 15.29 8.98
C VAL A 42 -20.18 14.23 8.06
N GLY A 43 -21.18 13.46 8.52
CA GLY A 43 -21.90 12.50 7.69
C GLY A 43 -22.60 13.16 6.50
N LYS A 44 -23.20 14.34 6.70
CA LYS A 44 -23.75 15.16 5.61
C LYS A 44 -22.65 15.73 4.71
N GLN A 45 -21.51 16.19 5.20
CA GLN A 45 -20.39 16.60 4.34
C GLN A 45 -19.88 15.42 3.47
N LEU A 46 -19.80 14.22 4.05
CA LEU A 46 -19.44 12.98 3.37
C LEU A 46 -20.53 12.49 2.40
N MET A 47 -21.81 12.81 2.65
CA MET A 47 -22.91 12.47 1.74
C MET A 47 -23.23 13.56 0.70
N ILE A 48 -22.99 14.83 1.00
CA ILE A 48 -23.14 15.95 0.06
C ILE A 48 -22.06 15.84 -1.03
N THR A 49 -20.84 15.40 -0.67
CA THR A 49 -19.82 14.99 -1.66
C THR A 49 -20.22 13.76 -2.49
N SER A 50 -21.23 12.99 -2.06
CA SER A 50 -21.78 11.85 -2.81
C SER A 50 -23.07 12.18 -3.59
N SER A 51 -23.71 13.32 -3.32
CA SER A 51 -25.01 13.70 -3.89
C SER A 51 -24.92 14.78 -4.98
N GLU A 52 -23.73 15.31 -5.26
CA GLU A 52 -23.50 16.09 -6.47
C GLU A 52 -23.17 15.16 -7.63
N LYS A 53 -24.11 15.12 -8.56
CA LYS A 53 -24.03 14.47 -9.86
C LYS A 53 -22.63 14.67 -10.50
N HIS A 54 -21.99 13.57 -10.88
CA HIS A 54 -20.90 13.46 -11.87
C HIS A 54 -19.44 13.74 -11.47
N SER A 55 -19.06 13.83 -10.20
CA SER A 55 -17.64 13.69 -9.87
C SER A 55 -17.36 12.25 -9.45
N VAL A 56 -16.70 11.49 -10.33
CA VAL A 56 -16.01 10.26 -9.91
C VAL A 56 -15.08 10.68 -8.78
N ASN A 57 -15.35 10.24 -7.55
CA ASN A 57 -14.46 10.58 -6.45
C ASN A 57 -13.15 9.82 -6.69
N GLU A 58 -12.17 10.53 -7.25
CA GLU A 58 -10.83 10.03 -7.59
C GLU A 58 -10.20 9.29 -6.40
N LEU A 59 -10.48 9.74 -5.17
CA LEU A 59 -10.06 9.06 -3.94
C LEU A 59 -10.68 7.67 -3.79
N THR A 60 -11.96 7.49 -4.13
CA THR A 60 -12.66 6.21 -4.08
C THR A 60 -12.15 5.26 -5.16
N LEU A 61 -11.90 5.78 -6.37
CA LEU A 61 -11.26 4.99 -7.43
C LEU A 61 -9.85 4.55 -7.00
N LYS A 62 -9.02 5.47 -6.54
CA LYS A 62 -7.66 5.20 -6.09
C LYS A 62 -7.63 4.17 -4.98
N TYR A 63 -8.51 4.29 -3.99
CA TYR A 63 -8.65 3.31 -2.92
C TYR A 63 -9.06 1.94 -3.47
N THR A 64 -10.05 1.88 -4.36
CA THR A 64 -10.55 0.64 -4.94
C THR A 64 -9.49 -0.06 -5.78
N ILE A 65 -8.81 0.68 -6.67
CA ILE A 65 -7.68 0.18 -7.47
C ILE A 65 -6.60 -0.38 -6.54
N ARG A 66 -6.26 0.34 -5.48
CA ARG A 66 -5.28 -0.15 -4.49
C ARG A 66 -5.72 -1.47 -3.86
N GLN A 67 -6.98 -1.61 -3.44
CA GLN A 67 -7.45 -2.87 -2.85
C GLN A 67 -7.43 -4.02 -3.85
N LEU A 68 -7.78 -3.74 -5.11
CA LEU A 68 -7.75 -4.75 -6.18
C LEU A 68 -6.32 -5.20 -6.50
N LEU A 69 -5.35 -4.28 -6.49
CA LEU A 69 -3.93 -4.60 -6.69
C LEU A 69 -3.31 -5.35 -5.51
N LYS A 70 -3.85 -5.19 -4.29
CA LYS A 70 -3.39 -5.92 -3.10
C LYS A 70 -3.92 -7.34 -3.01
N ASN A 71 -5.10 -7.59 -3.57
CA ASN A 71 -5.73 -8.90 -3.47
C ASN A 71 -5.14 -9.86 -4.51
N PRO A 72 -4.96 -11.15 -4.15
CA PRO A 72 -4.41 -12.19 -5.02
C PRO A 72 -5.45 -12.66 -6.04
N LEU A 73 -6.10 -11.72 -6.75
CA LEU A 73 -6.66 -12.08 -8.04
C LEU A 73 -5.50 -12.42 -8.97
N PRO A 74 -5.70 -13.26 -10.00
CA PRO A 74 -4.75 -13.43 -11.09
C PRO A 74 -4.70 -12.13 -11.91
N VAL A 75 -4.17 -11.07 -11.30
CA VAL A 75 -3.85 -9.84 -12.00
C VAL A 75 -2.56 -10.15 -12.76
N PRO A 76 -2.52 -9.97 -14.08
CA PRO A 76 -1.27 -10.07 -14.80
C PRO A 76 -0.24 -9.14 -14.17
N CYS A 77 1.03 -9.56 -14.10
CA CYS A 77 2.12 -8.74 -13.56
C CYS A 77 2.28 -7.39 -14.28
N GLU A 78 1.64 -7.24 -15.44
CA GLU A 78 1.56 -6.00 -16.22
C GLU A 78 0.08 -5.62 -16.42
N ILE A 79 -0.24 -4.36 -16.17
CA ILE A 79 -1.56 -3.77 -16.41
C ILE A 79 -1.42 -2.51 -17.26
N THR A 80 -2.44 -2.24 -18.05
CA THR A 80 -2.63 -0.96 -18.74
C THR A 80 -3.79 -0.19 -18.12
N PRO A 81 -3.84 1.15 -18.28
CA PRO A 81 -4.99 1.94 -17.86
C PRO A 81 -6.33 1.47 -18.48
N GLN A 82 -6.29 0.83 -19.65
CA GLN A 82 -7.47 0.26 -20.30
C GLN A 82 -7.97 -0.99 -19.59
N ASP A 83 -7.06 -1.83 -19.08
CA ASP A 83 -7.44 -3.04 -18.35
C ASP A 83 -8.25 -2.70 -17.09
N LEU A 84 -7.91 -1.59 -16.41
CA LEU A 84 -8.67 -1.12 -15.25
C LEU A 84 -10.14 -0.83 -15.56
N LEU A 85 -10.45 -0.42 -16.80
CA LEU A 85 -11.82 -0.14 -17.22
C LEU A 85 -12.63 -1.43 -17.44
N THR A 86 -11.99 -2.59 -17.46
CA THR A 86 -12.66 -3.90 -17.55
C THR A 86 -13.00 -4.50 -16.18
N TRP A 87 -12.43 -3.95 -15.10
CA TRP A 87 -12.57 -4.51 -13.76
C TRP A 87 -13.96 -4.22 -13.19
N PRO A 88 -14.73 -5.24 -12.74
CA PRO A 88 -16.11 -5.05 -12.27
C PRO A 88 -16.24 -4.00 -11.16
N GLY A 89 -15.28 -3.99 -10.21
CA GLY A 89 -15.26 -3.02 -9.10
C GLY A 89 -14.94 -1.59 -9.53
N ILE A 90 -14.31 -1.40 -10.68
CA ILE A 90 -14.05 -0.07 -11.27
C ILE A 90 -15.24 0.36 -12.12
N ILE A 91 -15.78 -0.53 -12.96
CA ILE A 91 -16.96 -0.27 -13.78
C ILE A 91 -18.13 0.22 -12.93
N SER A 92 -18.38 -0.39 -11.77
CA SER A 92 -19.46 0.03 -10.87
C SER A 92 -19.31 1.45 -10.31
N LEU A 93 -18.09 1.99 -10.31
CA LEU A 93 -17.78 3.34 -9.82
C LEU A 93 -17.76 4.38 -10.96
N LEU A 94 -17.74 3.93 -12.21
CA LEU A 94 -17.77 4.82 -13.37
C LEU A 94 -19.23 5.21 -13.68
N PRO A 95 -19.51 6.51 -13.92
CA PRO A 95 -20.81 6.94 -14.40
C PRO A 95 -21.18 6.21 -15.70
N PRO A 96 -22.47 5.87 -15.90
CA PRO A 96 -22.93 5.22 -17.12
C PRO A 96 -22.47 6.04 -18.32
N VAL A 97 -21.76 5.39 -19.24
CA VAL A 97 -21.28 6.01 -20.48
C VAL A 97 -22.50 6.28 -21.36
N GLN A 98 -23.16 7.42 -21.13
CA GLN A 98 -24.13 7.94 -22.08
C GLN A 98 -23.37 8.31 -23.35
N LYS A 99 -23.84 7.82 -24.51
CA LYS A 99 -23.31 8.18 -25.83
C LYS A 99 -23.25 9.70 -25.96
N GLY A 100 -22.09 10.30 -25.67
CA GLY A 100 -21.85 11.73 -25.92
C GLY A 100 -21.12 12.55 -24.86
N GLN A 101 -20.81 12.05 -23.65
CA GLN A 101 -20.33 12.98 -22.60
C GLN A 101 -19.02 12.69 -21.87
N ARG A 102 -18.34 11.56 -22.10
CA ARG A 102 -16.90 11.43 -21.79
C ARG A 102 -16.23 10.57 -22.84
N ASP A 103 -15.14 11.09 -23.40
CA ASP A 103 -14.33 10.34 -24.35
C ASP A 103 -13.67 9.17 -23.59
N THR A 104 -13.63 7.98 -24.18
CA THR A 104 -12.95 6.83 -23.57
C THR A 104 -11.47 7.17 -23.30
N GLN A 105 -10.90 8.07 -24.12
CA GLN A 105 -9.56 8.62 -23.91
C GLN A 105 -9.41 9.40 -22.60
N GLU A 106 -10.45 10.12 -22.15
CA GLU A 106 -10.41 10.90 -20.91
C GLU A 106 -10.36 9.98 -19.69
N LEU A 107 -11.13 8.89 -19.71
CA LEU A 107 -11.09 7.85 -18.68
C LEU A 107 -9.72 7.16 -18.65
N ILE A 108 -9.15 6.83 -19.79
CA ILE A 108 -7.81 6.24 -19.89
C ILE A 108 -6.75 7.18 -19.28
N ARG A 109 -6.82 8.48 -19.59
CA ARG A 109 -5.92 9.49 -19.00
C ARG A 109 -6.07 9.60 -17.49
N MET A 110 -7.31 9.59 -16.99
CA MET A 110 -7.59 9.57 -15.55
C MET A 110 -6.99 8.32 -14.88
N MET A 111 -7.20 7.13 -15.44
CA MET A 111 -6.64 5.88 -14.92
C MET A 111 -5.11 5.91 -14.92
N SER A 112 -4.49 6.43 -15.99
CA SER A 112 -3.03 6.59 -16.07
C SER A 112 -2.50 7.54 -14.99
N SER A 113 -3.17 8.68 -14.75
CA SER A 113 -2.84 9.62 -13.66
C SER A 113 -2.91 8.95 -12.29
N ILE A 114 -3.98 8.18 -12.02
CA ILE A 114 -4.15 7.47 -10.76
C ILE A 114 -3.02 6.44 -10.54
N LEU A 115 -2.64 5.69 -11.58
CA LEU A 115 -1.54 4.72 -11.50
C LEU A 115 -0.19 5.40 -11.23
N GLN A 116 0.11 6.52 -11.89
CA GLN A 116 1.32 7.30 -11.63
C GLN A 116 1.36 7.87 -10.20
N GLU A 117 0.21 8.25 -9.66
CA GLU A 117 0.13 8.73 -8.28
C GLU A 117 0.29 7.57 -7.28
N LEU A 118 -0.27 6.39 -7.58
CA LEU A 118 -0.10 5.17 -6.77
C LEU A 118 1.37 4.72 -6.74
N GLU A 119 2.08 4.81 -7.86
CA GLU A 119 3.53 4.56 -7.93
C GLU A 119 4.29 5.48 -6.95
N LYS A 120 4.04 6.79 -6.98
CA LYS A 120 4.75 7.77 -6.15
C LYS A 120 4.40 7.68 -4.67
N THR A 121 3.14 7.44 -4.35
CA THR A 121 2.63 7.52 -2.97
C THR A 121 2.68 6.20 -2.22
N MET A 122 2.43 5.09 -2.91
CA MET A 122 2.28 3.77 -2.29
C MET A 122 3.28 2.74 -2.83
N GLY A 123 3.79 2.92 -4.05
CA GLY A 123 4.74 2.01 -4.66
C GLY A 123 4.17 0.67 -5.14
N CYS A 124 2.85 0.48 -5.14
CA CYS A 124 2.23 -0.80 -5.49
C CYS A 124 2.24 -1.11 -7.01
N VAL A 125 2.66 -0.16 -7.83
CA VAL A 125 2.86 -0.28 -9.28
C VAL A 125 4.10 0.51 -9.71
N PHE A 126 4.67 0.16 -10.86
CA PHE A 126 5.81 0.84 -11.46
C PHE A 126 5.60 1.04 -12.97
N GLN A 127 5.73 2.27 -13.47
CA GLN A 127 5.63 2.54 -14.89
C GLN A 127 6.89 2.06 -15.64
N ARG A 128 6.72 1.22 -16.66
CA ARG A 128 7.86 0.75 -17.47
C ARG A 128 8.41 1.85 -18.39
N ASN A 129 9.73 2.00 -18.40
CA ASN A 129 10.45 2.95 -19.25
C ASN A 129 10.22 2.75 -20.77
N ASN A 130 10.03 1.49 -21.21
CA ASN A 130 10.07 1.14 -22.64
C ASN A 130 8.67 0.95 -23.28
N LYS A 131 7.60 0.99 -22.49
CA LYS A 131 6.22 0.84 -22.97
C LYS A 131 5.38 1.96 -22.37
N ALA A 132 5.06 2.97 -23.17
CA ALA A 132 4.10 3.99 -22.79
C ALA A 132 2.81 3.28 -22.33
N ASP A 133 2.28 3.71 -21.18
CA ASP A 133 1.03 3.20 -20.58
C ASP A 133 1.01 1.74 -20.12
N THR A 134 2.17 1.13 -19.83
CA THR A 134 2.23 -0.18 -19.14
C THR A 134 2.81 -0.03 -17.74
N PHE A 135 2.11 -0.56 -16.75
CA PHE A 135 2.49 -0.55 -15.34
C PHE A 135 2.72 -1.98 -14.86
N GLU A 136 3.86 -2.22 -14.22
CA GLU A 136 4.17 -3.47 -13.55
C GLU A 136 3.57 -3.45 -12.14
N VAL A 137 2.79 -4.47 -11.77
CA VAL A 137 2.21 -4.59 -10.43
C VAL A 137 3.24 -5.20 -9.49
N MET A 138 3.44 -4.60 -8.32
CA MET A 138 4.39 -5.12 -7.34
C MET A 138 3.80 -6.32 -6.61
N CYS A 139 4.37 -7.49 -6.83
CA CYS A 139 4.03 -8.74 -6.17
C CYS A 139 5.29 -9.62 -6.03
N PRO A 140 5.27 -10.68 -5.20
CA PRO A 140 6.44 -11.54 -4.96
C PRO A 140 7.00 -12.23 -6.22
N ASP A 141 6.15 -12.41 -7.23
CA ASP A 141 6.48 -13.09 -8.49
C ASP A 141 6.71 -12.12 -9.66
N CYS A 142 6.77 -10.81 -9.40
CA CYS A 142 7.03 -9.84 -10.47
C CYS A 142 8.51 -9.89 -10.89
N PRO A 143 8.86 -9.51 -12.13
CA PRO A 143 10.25 -9.57 -12.58
C PRO A 143 11.21 -8.68 -11.77
N LEU A 144 10.71 -7.61 -11.14
CA LEU A 144 11.53 -6.81 -10.22
C LEU A 144 11.86 -7.60 -8.93
N ALA A 145 10.93 -8.43 -8.44
CA ALA A 145 11.15 -9.29 -7.27
C ALA A 145 12.32 -10.24 -7.53
N ASP A 146 12.36 -10.88 -8.69
CA ASP A 146 13.46 -11.80 -9.05
C ASP A 146 14.81 -11.08 -9.09
N LEU A 147 14.85 -9.88 -9.68
CA LEU A 147 16.06 -9.05 -9.68
C LEU A 147 16.49 -8.67 -8.26
N VAL A 148 15.55 -8.27 -7.40
CA VAL A 148 15.83 -7.90 -6.01
C VAL A 148 16.33 -9.11 -5.21
N LYS A 149 15.70 -10.27 -5.33
CA LYS A 149 16.13 -11.52 -4.68
C LYS A 149 17.54 -11.91 -5.11
N GLN A 150 17.86 -11.80 -6.40
CA GLN A 150 19.21 -12.05 -6.91
C GLN A 150 20.23 -11.07 -6.31
N LEU A 151 19.97 -9.76 -6.39
CA LEU A 151 20.87 -8.73 -5.85
C LEU A 151 21.07 -8.87 -4.34
N LEU A 152 20.02 -9.23 -3.60
CA LEU A 152 20.08 -9.43 -2.17
C LEU A 152 20.91 -10.67 -1.82
N SER A 153 20.75 -11.75 -2.59
CA SER A 153 21.55 -12.97 -2.44
C SER A 153 23.03 -12.70 -2.69
N GLU A 154 23.36 -11.99 -3.78
CA GLU A 154 24.73 -11.58 -4.10
C GLU A 154 25.33 -10.67 -3.02
N ALA A 155 24.54 -9.71 -2.51
CA ALA A 155 25.01 -8.75 -1.51
C ALA A 155 25.19 -9.36 -0.11
N CYS A 156 24.46 -10.43 0.22
CA CYS A 156 24.50 -11.12 1.51
C CYS A 156 25.34 -12.41 1.49
N GLN A 157 25.90 -12.82 0.34
CA GLN A 157 26.61 -14.09 0.21
C GLN A 157 27.88 -14.16 1.08
N ASN A 158 28.59 -13.03 1.28
CA ASN A 158 29.87 -12.98 1.99
C ASN A 158 30.04 -11.71 2.84
N GLY A 159 30.82 -11.82 3.93
CA GLY A 159 31.24 -10.68 4.74
C GLY A 159 30.20 -10.19 5.75
N LYS A 160 30.31 -8.92 6.18
CA LYS A 160 29.49 -8.33 7.26
C LYS A 160 27.98 -8.31 6.98
N ASN A 161 27.59 -8.39 5.70
CA ASN A 161 26.18 -8.35 5.28
C ASN A 161 25.47 -9.71 5.43
N ALA A 162 26.20 -10.81 5.62
CA ALA A 162 25.60 -12.12 5.84
C ALA A 162 24.79 -12.17 7.13
N GLU A 163 25.23 -11.45 8.16
CA GLU A 163 24.54 -11.35 9.46
C GLU A 163 23.75 -10.05 9.62
N MET A 164 24.27 -8.93 9.10
CA MET A 164 23.66 -7.60 9.31
C MET A 164 22.67 -7.19 8.21
N GLY A 165 22.53 -8.00 7.17
CA GLY A 165 21.70 -7.72 6.00
C GLY A 165 22.17 -6.55 5.14
N CYS A 166 21.62 -6.49 3.92
CA CYS A 166 21.86 -5.41 2.99
C CYS A 166 20.85 -4.28 3.19
N HIS A 167 21.32 -3.03 3.12
CA HIS A 167 20.46 -1.85 3.25
C HIS A 167 19.68 -1.58 1.94
N ILE A 168 18.41 -1.17 2.04
CA ILE A 168 17.54 -0.92 0.87
C ILE A 168 18.16 0.02 -0.16
N LEU A 169 18.84 1.09 0.30
CA LEU A 169 19.51 2.05 -0.59
C LEU A 169 20.62 1.43 -1.44
N HIS A 170 21.31 0.40 -0.93
CA HIS A 170 22.31 -0.32 -1.73
C HIS A 170 21.64 -1.10 -2.85
N ILE A 171 20.54 -1.81 -2.53
CA ILE A 171 19.75 -2.52 -3.52
C ILE A 171 19.14 -1.54 -4.53
N GLU A 172 18.57 -0.43 -4.08
CA GLU A 172 18.04 0.63 -4.94
C GLU A 172 19.09 1.14 -5.94
N HIS A 173 20.31 1.40 -5.47
CA HIS A 173 21.41 1.82 -6.32
C HIS A 173 21.72 0.77 -7.40
N GLN A 174 21.75 -0.52 -7.07
CA GLN A 174 21.99 -1.58 -8.05
C GLN A 174 20.82 -1.77 -9.01
N VAL A 175 19.58 -1.73 -8.52
CA VAL A 175 18.36 -1.82 -9.35
C VAL A 175 18.34 -0.70 -10.39
N LYS A 176 18.73 0.53 -10.02
CA LYS A 176 18.81 1.67 -10.95
C LYS A 176 19.83 1.49 -12.07
N ARG A 177 20.77 0.56 -11.96
CA ARG A 177 21.71 0.22 -13.06
C ARG A 177 21.05 -0.61 -14.14
N SER A 178 19.92 -1.27 -13.84
CA SER A 178 19.11 -1.93 -14.85
C SER A 178 18.41 -0.89 -15.73
N PRO A 179 18.52 -0.96 -17.06
CA PRO A 179 17.86 -0.01 -17.96
C PRO A 179 16.33 -0.02 -17.79
N ARG A 180 15.77 -1.16 -17.34
CA ARG A 180 14.34 -1.35 -17.10
C ARG A 180 13.83 -0.61 -15.87
N TYR A 181 14.66 -0.46 -14.83
CA TYR A 181 14.28 0.06 -13.51
C TYR A 181 15.07 1.31 -13.09
N SER A 182 15.73 1.98 -14.05
CA SER A 182 16.58 3.16 -13.79
C SER A 182 15.85 4.34 -13.14
N ARG A 183 14.52 4.40 -13.26
CA ARG A 183 13.66 5.46 -12.70
C ARG A 183 12.91 5.04 -11.42
N ILE A 184 13.25 3.89 -10.85
CA ILE A 184 12.51 3.37 -9.70
C ILE A 184 12.54 4.34 -8.51
N HIS A 185 11.37 4.52 -7.90
CA HIS A 185 11.20 5.28 -6.67
C HIS A 185 11.41 4.37 -5.46
N THR A 186 11.99 4.91 -4.37
CA THR A 186 12.18 4.16 -3.12
C THR A 186 10.87 3.58 -2.59
N ALA A 187 9.73 4.26 -2.77
CA ALA A 187 8.41 3.76 -2.38
C ALA A 187 8.05 2.41 -3.03
N VAL A 188 8.41 2.22 -4.31
CA VAL A 188 8.18 0.97 -5.06
C VAL A 188 9.00 -0.17 -4.45
N LEU A 189 10.27 0.09 -4.15
CA LEU A 189 11.10 -0.90 -3.47
C LEU A 189 10.57 -1.21 -2.08
N THR A 190 10.28 -0.20 -1.25
CA THR A 190 9.75 -0.42 0.10
C THR A 190 8.50 -1.29 0.07
N TYR A 191 7.55 -1.00 -0.83
CA TYR A 191 6.35 -1.82 -1.00
C TYR A 191 6.69 -3.26 -1.43
N LEU A 192 7.61 -3.43 -2.38
CA LEU A 192 8.01 -4.76 -2.84
C LEU A 192 8.68 -5.57 -1.72
N PHE A 193 9.53 -4.95 -0.90
CA PHE A 193 10.14 -5.58 0.26
C PHE A 193 9.07 -6.03 1.29
N GLU A 194 8.02 -5.24 1.52
CA GLU A 194 6.87 -5.66 2.35
C GLU A 194 6.16 -6.89 1.75
N CYS A 195 5.98 -6.93 0.43
CA CYS A 195 5.40 -8.09 -0.26
C CYS A 195 6.26 -9.35 -0.10
N LEU A 196 7.58 -9.23 -0.31
CA LEU A 196 8.53 -10.33 -0.18
C LEU A 196 8.64 -10.83 1.26
N GLU A 197 8.63 -9.94 2.24
CA GLU A 197 8.62 -10.31 3.65
C GLU A 197 7.32 -11.04 4.02
N THR A 198 6.17 -10.55 3.54
CA THR A 198 4.88 -11.22 3.73
C THR A 198 4.86 -12.61 3.08
N ASN A 199 5.54 -12.79 1.95
CA ASN A 199 5.66 -14.07 1.25
C ASN A 199 6.78 -14.97 1.81
N SER A 200 7.50 -14.54 2.86
CA SER A 200 8.64 -15.27 3.44
C SER A 200 9.81 -15.50 2.46
N ASP A 201 10.00 -14.62 1.47
CA ASP A 201 11.17 -14.66 0.57
C ASP A 201 12.39 -13.95 1.19
N ILE A 202 12.15 -13.01 2.10
CA ILE A 202 13.18 -12.20 2.76
C ILE A 202 12.84 -12.00 4.25
N ILE A 203 13.84 -11.60 5.04
CA ILE A 203 13.68 -11.27 6.46
C ILE A 203 14.24 -9.87 6.73
N THR A 204 13.47 -9.05 7.45
CA THR A 204 13.97 -7.79 8.01
C THR A 204 14.80 -8.04 9.27
N VAL A 205 16.10 -7.73 9.21
CA VAL A 205 17.03 -7.90 10.34
C VAL A 205 17.28 -6.60 11.12
N GLY A 206 16.89 -5.47 10.55
CA GLY A 206 17.03 -4.16 11.17
C GLY A 206 16.39 -3.06 10.34
N PRO A 207 16.50 -1.79 10.76
CA PRO A 207 15.90 -0.67 10.05
C PRO A 207 16.40 -0.64 8.60
N GLN A 208 15.48 -0.86 7.65
CA GLN A 208 15.74 -0.88 6.20
C GLN A 208 16.84 -1.88 5.77
N ARG A 209 17.03 -2.96 6.53
CA ARG A 209 18.05 -4.00 6.25
C ARG A 209 17.41 -5.38 6.13
N TYR A 210 17.78 -6.08 5.07
CA TYR A 210 17.13 -7.33 4.67
C TYR A 210 18.16 -8.41 4.34
N ILE A 211 17.77 -9.66 4.54
CA ILE A 211 18.48 -10.87 4.09
C ILE A 211 17.51 -11.78 3.32
N PRO A 212 17.99 -12.58 2.35
CA PRO A 212 17.15 -13.57 1.68
C PRO A 212 16.84 -14.74 2.62
N VAL A 213 15.67 -15.36 2.47
CA VAL A 213 15.38 -16.67 3.07
C VAL A 213 16.08 -17.74 2.24
N SER A 214 16.84 -18.61 2.93
CA SER A 214 17.65 -19.68 2.32
C SER A 214 16.82 -20.84 1.80
#